data_AF-A0ABD6DN54-F1
#
_entry.id   AF-A0ABD6DN54-F1
#
_cell.length_a   1.000
_cell.length_b   1.000
_cell.length_c   1.000
_cell.angle_alpha   90.00
_cell.angle_beta   90.00
_cell.angle_gamma   90.00
#
_symmetry.space_group_name_H-M   'P 1'
#
loop_
_entity.id
_entity.type
_entity.pdbx_description
1 polymer ?
#
loop_
_entity_poly.entity_id
_entity_poly.type
_entity_poly.pdbx_seq_one_letter_code
_entity_poly.pdbx_strand_id
1 'polypeptide(L)'
;MTDTSAIIRRVGRGVAYVLLGLVGTIAVALVLLNVTTGVQRPVYDALYLRLGPSGATEAAILIQFLASGLGAVALPLFVADYLHTGLANRDALLAVLGSFLGVLVVYTAVALAGFPSAPTAFLLLVVVLVGVPLLLRFRFDVRSGALPTFVGSVPAVVLLMLLAAFGLGWGWGYVVSAQEVPASSVDDAAVGTLSDAPPVESALFSSGNCETDADGYQTCDLPLRGFEHERVAVRALSELDVRCPYQGTSGDGGSAVVRHDERYFEVQCSPHGD
;
A
#
# COMPACT_ATOMS: atom_id res chain seq x y z
N MET A 1 35.11 42.07 -13.77
CA MET A 1 34.53 41.99 -12.41
C MET A 1 33.22 41.24 -12.52
N THR A 2 33.19 39.98 -12.09
CA THR A 2 31.97 39.19 -11.96
C THR A 2 31.11 39.83 -10.88
N ASP A 3 29.91 40.23 -11.26
CA ASP A 3 28.99 40.96 -10.38
C ASP A 3 28.47 40.02 -9.28
N THR A 4 29.12 40.07 -8.11
CA THR A 4 28.81 39.23 -6.94
C THR A 4 27.33 39.29 -6.57
N SER A 5 26.67 40.43 -6.83
CA SER A 5 25.24 40.64 -6.60
C SER A 5 24.35 39.73 -7.47
N ALA A 6 24.74 39.52 -8.74
CA ALA A 6 24.02 38.67 -9.69
C ALA A 6 24.18 37.18 -9.34
N ILE A 7 25.35 36.79 -8.84
CA ILE A 7 25.63 35.43 -8.36
C ILE A 7 24.79 35.12 -7.12
N ILE A 8 24.81 36.02 -6.11
CA ILE A 8 24.01 35.87 -4.88
C ILE A 8 22.52 35.76 -5.19
N ARG A 9 22.01 36.58 -6.11
CA ARG A 9 20.60 36.53 -6.53
C ARG A 9 20.23 35.21 -7.22
N ARG A 10 21.10 34.67 -8.08
CA ARG A 10 20.87 33.36 -8.73
C ARG A 10 20.90 32.22 -7.71
N VAL A 11 21.88 32.21 -6.81
CA VAL A 11 22.00 31.19 -5.76
C VAL A 11 20.79 31.25 -4.82
N GLY A 12 20.42 32.44 -4.33
CA GLY A 12 19.24 32.61 -3.47
C GLY A 12 17.95 32.14 -4.13
N ARG A 13 17.76 32.41 -5.43
CA ARG A 13 16.59 31.93 -6.19
C ARG A 13 16.60 30.41 -6.35
N GLY A 14 17.76 29.81 -6.59
CA GLY A 14 17.91 28.36 -6.64
C GLY A 14 17.55 27.69 -5.31
N VAL A 15 18.09 28.21 -4.19
CA VAL A 15 17.78 27.72 -2.84
C VAL A 15 16.29 27.84 -2.53
N ALA A 16 15.65 28.96 -2.90
CA ALA A 16 14.21 29.14 -2.71
C ALA A 16 13.39 28.08 -3.46
N TYR A 17 13.77 27.73 -4.70
CA TYR A 17 13.10 26.67 -5.46
C TYR A 17 13.32 25.28 -4.87
N VAL A 18 14.52 24.99 -4.36
CA VAL A 18 14.81 23.73 -3.66
C VAL A 18 13.97 23.61 -2.39
N LEU A 19 13.91 24.67 -1.58
CA LEU A 19 13.08 24.72 -0.37
C LEU A 19 11.59 24.60 -0.69
N LEU A 20 11.12 25.25 -1.77
CA LEU A 20 9.76 25.10 -2.27
C LEU A 20 9.46 23.64 -2.63
N GLY A 21 10.41 22.94 -3.26
CA GLY A 21 10.30 21.52 -3.55
C GLY A 21 10.16 20.68 -2.28
N LEU A 22 11.06 20.88 -1.32
CA LEU A 22 11.07 20.11 -0.08
C LEU A 22 9.82 20.34 0.76
N VAL A 23 9.59 21.60 1.15
CA VAL A 23 8.50 21.98 2.06
C VAL A 23 7.14 21.86 1.38
N GLY A 24 7.06 22.27 0.11
CA GLY A 24 5.84 22.15 -0.69
C GLY A 24 5.43 20.69 -0.88
N THR A 25 6.38 19.80 -1.18
CA THR A 25 6.07 18.37 -1.32
C THR A 25 5.58 17.78 0.00
N ILE A 26 6.24 18.09 1.13
CA ILE A 26 5.79 17.58 2.44
C ILE A 26 4.37 18.08 2.76
N ALA A 27 4.13 19.39 2.62
CA ALA A 27 2.83 19.98 2.94
C ALA A 27 1.71 19.39 2.07
N VAL A 28 1.94 19.29 0.76
CA VAL A 28 0.95 18.72 -0.17
C VAL A 28 0.77 17.24 0.06
N ALA A 29 1.84 16.49 0.33
CA ALA A 29 1.75 15.06 0.61
C ALA A 29 0.90 14.78 1.85
N LEU A 30 1.08 15.53 2.94
CA LEU A 30 0.27 15.36 4.15
C LEU A 30 -1.22 15.60 3.88
N VAL A 31 -1.55 16.63 3.09
CA VAL A 31 -2.94 16.90 2.69
C VAL A 31 -3.48 15.78 1.81
N LEU A 32 -2.72 15.36 0.79
CA LEU A 32 -3.14 14.31 -0.14
C LEU A 32 -3.28 12.96 0.55
N LEU A 33 -2.38 12.59 1.46
CA LEU A 33 -2.47 11.37 2.25
C LEU A 33 -3.79 11.36 3.04
N ASN A 34 -4.14 12.46 3.70
CA ASN A 34 -5.41 12.56 4.43
C ASN A 34 -6.63 12.41 3.49
N VAL A 35 -6.63 13.09 2.35
CA VAL A 35 -7.74 13.05 1.38
C VAL A 35 -7.88 11.68 0.70
N THR A 36 -6.76 10.97 0.50
CA THR A 36 -6.72 9.68 -0.22
C THR A 36 -6.87 8.46 0.71
N THR A 37 -7.03 8.66 2.02
CA THR A 37 -7.27 7.55 2.97
C THR A 37 -8.43 6.64 2.54
N GLY A 38 -9.52 7.23 2.03
CA GLY A 38 -10.68 6.49 1.53
C GLY A 38 -10.42 5.60 0.31
N VAL A 39 -9.27 5.75 -0.38
CA VAL A 39 -8.91 4.93 -1.55
C VAL A 39 -8.40 3.55 -1.14
N GLN A 40 -7.88 3.38 0.08
CA GLN A 40 -7.27 2.12 0.50
C GLN A 40 -8.27 0.95 0.49
N ARG A 41 -9.47 1.15 1.04
CA ARG A 41 -10.52 0.12 1.11
C ARG A 41 -10.97 -0.42 -0.25
N PRO A 42 -11.38 0.40 -1.23
CA PRO A 42 -11.78 -0.11 -2.55
C PRO A 42 -10.61 -0.79 -3.29
N VAL A 43 -9.37 -0.34 -3.09
CA VAL A 43 -8.19 -1.01 -3.66
C VAL A 43 -7.96 -2.37 -3.00
N TYR A 44 -8.07 -2.44 -1.67
CA TYR A 44 -8.01 -3.70 -0.92
C TYR A 44 -9.07 -4.68 -1.41
N ASP A 45 -10.33 -4.23 -1.50
CA ASP A 45 -11.45 -5.05 -1.98
C ASP A 45 -11.22 -5.59 -3.39
N ALA A 46 -10.73 -4.75 -4.30
CA ALA A 46 -10.46 -5.15 -5.68
C ALA A 46 -9.30 -6.14 -5.83
N LEU A 47 -8.34 -6.14 -4.90
CA LEU A 47 -7.13 -6.97 -4.96
C LEU A 47 -7.18 -8.19 -4.02
N TYR A 48 -8.12 -8.23 -3.06
CA TYR A 48 -8.23 -9.21 -2.00
C TYR A 48 -8.10 -10.66 -2.47
N LEU A 49 -8.95 -11.10 -3.40
CA LEU A 49 -8.96 -12.49 -3.89
C LEU A 49 -7.75 -12.84 -4.78
N ARG A 50 -7.06 -11.84 -5.33
CA ARG A 50 -5.88 -12.02 -6.19
C ARG A 50 -4.59 -12.12 -5.41
N LEU A 51 -4.42 -11.24 -4.43
CA LEU A 51 -3.19 -11.06 -3.68
C LEU A 51 -3.21 -11.70 -2.29
N GLY A 52 -4.39 -12.06 -1.79
CA GLY A 52 -4.58 -12.32 -0.36
C GLY A 52 -4.71 -11.01 0.43
N PRO A 53 -5.15 -11.07 1.68
CA PRO A 53 -5.39 -9.90 2.50
C PRO A 53 -4.08 -9.17 2.76
N SER A 54 -2.97 -9.90 2.91
CA SER A 54 -1.69 -9.25 3.14
C SER A 54 -1.23 -8.47 1.90
N GLY A 55 -1.10 -9.16 0.76
CA GLY A 55 -0.67 -8.49 -0.47
C GLY A 55 -1.62 -7.35 -0.91
N ALA A 56 -2.93 -7.49 -0.66
CA ALA A 56 -3.91 -6.44 -0.96
C ALA A 56 -3.74 -5.20 -0.07
N THR A 57 -3.48 -5.37 1.24
CA THR A 57 -3.21 -4.26 2.16
C THR A 57 -1.91 -3.54 1.79
N GLU A 58 -0.85 -4.29 1.46
CA GLU A 58 0.41 -3.72 0.98
C GLU A 58 0.21 -2.86 -0.27
N ALA A 59 -0.51 -3.40 -1.26
CA ALA A 59 -0.80 -2.69 -2.50
C ALA A 59 -1.67 -1.45 -2.29
N ALA A 60 -2.68 -1.53 -1.42
CA ALA A 60 -3.54 -0.40 -1.08
C ALA A 60 -2.77 0.76 -0.46
N ILE A 61 -1.89 0.47 0.51
CA ILE A 61 -1.02 1.45 1.15
C ILE A 61 -0.07 2.06 0.10
N LEU A 62 0.63 1.23 -0.67
CA LEU A 62 1.60 1.71 -1.65
C LEU A 62 0.97 2.55 -2.76
N ILE A 63 -0.23 2.19 -3.25
CA ILE A 63 -0.94 3.00 -4.26
C ILE A 63 -1.27 4.38 -3.70
N GLN A 64 -1.79 4.44 -2.47
CA GLN A 64 -2.11 5.72 -1.83
C GLN A 64 -0.85 6.59 -1.66
N PHE A 65 0.24 6.01 -1.18
CA PHE A 65 1.50 6.72 -0.97
C PHE A 65 2.15 7.15 -2.30
N LEU A 66 2.13 6.30 -3.33
CA LEU A 66 2.62 6.64 -4.67
C LEU A 66 1.79 7.78 -5.27
N ALA A 67 0.46 7.68 -5.24
CA ALA A 67 -0.41 8.71 -5.79
C ALA A 67 -0.24 10.05 -5.05
N SER A 68 -0.22 10.01 -3.72
CA SER A 68 -0.02 11.20 -2.89
C SER A 68 1.37 11.81 -3.08
N GLY A 69 2.42 10.98 -3.12
CA GLY A 69 3.80 11.42 -3.32
C GLY A 69 4.02 12.05 -4.70
N LEU A 70 3.54 11.40 -5.77
CA LEU A 70 3.65 11.94 -7.13
C LEU A 70 2.84 13.24 -7.30
N GLY A 71 1.62 13.29 -6.76
CA GLY A 71 0.82 14.51 -6.75
C GLY A 71 1.48 15.64 -5.95
N ALA A 72 2.11 15.30 -4.83
CA ALA A 72 2.84 16.24 -4.00
C ALA A 72 4.11 16.79 -4.63
N VAL A 73 4.78 16.04 -5.51
CA VAL A 73 5.89 16.55 -6.32
C VAL A 73 5.38 17.42 -7.46
N ALA A 74 4.25 17.04 -8.08
CA ALA A 74 3.70 17.78 -9.22
C ALA A 74 3.34 19.21 -8.83
N LEU A 75 2.60 19.43 -7.73
CA LEU A 75 2.06 20.75 -7.42
C LEU A 75 3.16 21.84 -7.23
N PRO A 76 4.20 21.66 -6.40
CA PRO A 76 5.30 22.61 -6.28
C PRO A 76 6.03 22.84 -7.60
N LEU A 77 6.19 21.80 -8.41
CA LEU A 77 6.84 21.88 -9.73
C LEU A 77 6.05 22.80 -10.68
N PHE A 78 4.72 22.65 -10.75
CA PHE A 78 3.84 23.51 -11.54
C PHE A 78 3.88 24.97 -11.04
N VAL A 79 3.84 25.18 -9.73
CA VAL A 79 3.93 26.52 -9.12
C VAL A 79 5.28 27.17 -9.45
N ALA A 80 6.38 26.41 -9.33
CA ALA A 80 7.72 26.91 -9.64
C ALA A 80 7.86 27.32 -11.11
N ASP A 81 7.33 26.52 -12.04
CA ASP A 81 7.40 26.82 -13.47
C ASP A 81 6.49 28.01 -13.85
N TYR A 82 5.28 28.09 -13.29
CA TYR A 82 4.38 29.23 -13.47
C TYR A 82 5.03 30.54 -12.99
N LEU A 83 5.61 30.55 -11.78
CA LEU A 83 6.29 31.74 -11.23
C LEU A 83 7.55 32.14 -12.01
N HIS A 84 8.20 31.19 -12.70
CA HIS A 84 9.42 31.46 -13.44
C HIS A 84 9.16 31.87 -14.90
N THR A 85 8.21 31.22 -15.57
CA THR A 85 8.03 31.31 -17.02
C THR A 85 6.60 31.56 -17.48
N GLY A 86 5.62 31.60 -16.57
CA GLY A 86 4.21 31.72 -16.94
C GLY A 86 3.67 30.50 -17.70
N LEU A 87 4.19 29.29 -17.44
CA LEU A 87 3.85 28.02 -18.11
C LEU A 87 4.28 27.94 -19.57
N ALA A 88 5.37 28.62 -19.95
CA ALA A 88 5.98 28.44 -21.26
C ALA A 88 6.40 26.97 -21.51
N ASN A 89 6.67 26.20 -20.44
CA ASN A 89 7.08 24.80 -20.51
C ASN A 89 5.92 23.80 -20.35
N ARG A 90 4.69 24.18 -20.73
CA ARG A 90 3.48 23.35 -20.55
C ARG A 90 3.63 21.91 -21.05
N ASP A 91 4.27 21.71 -22.21
CA ASP A 91 4.38 20.39 -22.83
C ASP A 91 5.31 19.48 -22.01
N ALA A 92 6.35 20.05 -21.39
CA ALA A 92 7.24 19.35 -20.48
C ALA A 92 6.51 18.95 -19.18
N LEU A 93 5.69 19.85 -18.64
CA LEU A 93 4.87 19.58 -17.45
C LEU A 93 3.84 18.48 -17.69
N LEU A 94 3.18 18.48 -18.86
CA LEU A 94 2.27 17.41 -19.26
C LEU A 94 3.00 16.07 -19.42
N ALA A 95 4.22 16.07 -19.95
CA ALA A 95 5.03 14.85 -20.03
C ALA A 95 5.41 14.30 -18.64
N VAL A 96 5.69 15.16 -17.66
CA VAL A 96 5.93 14.76 -16.26
C VAL A 96 4.66 14.15 -15.66
N LEU A 97 3.51 14.79 -15.81
CA LEU A 97 2.23 14.23 -15.34
C LEU A 97 1.93 12.89 -16.01
N GLY A 98 2.16 12.78 -17.31
CA GLY A 98 2.02 11.52 -18.04
C GLY A 98 2.93 10.42 -17.49
N SER A 99 4.16 10.77 -17.10
CA SER A 99 5.11 9.84 -16.48
C SER A 99 4.64 9.38 -15.10
N PHE A 100 4.11 10.30 -14.29
CA PHE A 100 3.56 9.98 -12.97
C PHE A 100 2.31 9.09 -13.07
N LEU A 101 1.40 9.39 -14.00
CA LEU A 101 0.25 8.54 -14.27
C LEU A 101 0.68 7.16 -14.78
N GLY A 102 1.66 7.12 -15.69
CA GLY A 102 2.24 5.88 -16.20
C GLY A 102 2.77 4.98 -15.09
N VAL A 103 3.42 5.55 -14.07
CA VAL A 103 3.91 4.81 -12.90
C VAL A 103 2.78 4.17 -12.10
N LEU A 104 1.70 4.90 -11.86
CA LEU A 104 0.53 4.34 -11.15
C LEU A 104 -0.11 3.21 -11.95
N VAL A 105 -0.25 3.38 -13.27
CA VAL A 105 -0.81 2.36 -14.17
C VAL A 105 0.08 1.12 -14.19
N VAL A 106 1.39 1.28 -14.37
CA VAL A 106 2.34 0.15 -14.39
C VAL A 106 2.37 -0.55 -13.05
N TYR A 107 2.44 0.18 -11.94
CA TYR A 107 2.38 -0.39 -10.60
C TYR A 107 1.13 -1.26 -10.42
N THR A 108 -0.04 -0.71 -10.77
CA THR A 108 -1.31 -1.42 -10.63
C THR A 108 -1.35 -2.67 -11.50
N ALA A 109 -0.86 -2.60 -12.74
CA ALA A 109 -0.80 -3.76 -13.63
C ALA A 109 0.13 -4.86 -13.08
N VAL A 110 1.28 -4.49 -12.52
CA VAL A 110 2.23 -5.44 -11.92
C VAL A 110 1.65 -6.06 -10.63
N ALA A 111 1.00 -5.26 -9.80
CA ALA A 111 0.29 -5.76 -8.62
C ALA A 111 -0.83 -6.74 -9.03
N LEU A 112 -1.61 -6.41 -10.05
CA LEU A 112 -2.66 -7.31 -10.57
C LEU A 112 -2.11 -8.64 -11.12
N ALA A 113 -0.86 -8.65 -11.60
CA ALA A 113 -0.17 -9.85 -12.05
C ALA A 113 0.44 -10.68 -10.90
N GLY A 114 0.30 -10.25 -9.64
CA GLY A 114 0.74 -11.01 -8.46
C GLY A 114 2.22 -10.91 -8.15
N PHE A 115 2.90 -9.89 -8.69
CA PHE A 115 4.31 -9.62 -8.38
C PHE A 115 4.45 -8.88 -7.03
N PRO A 116 5.63 -8.98 -6.38
CA PRO A 116 5.87 -8.33 -5.10
C PRO A 116 5.78 -6.81 -5.23
N SER A 117 4.93 -6.22 -4.39
CA SER A 117 4.43 -4.87 -4.62
C SER A 117 5.41 -3.80 -4.13
N ALA A 118 6.05 -3.97 -2.97
CA ALA A 118 7.10 -3.08 -2.45
C ALA A 118 8.31 -2.90 -3.40
N PRO A 119 9.00 -3.95 -3.89
CA PRO A 119 10.14 -3.76 -4.78
C PRO A 119 9.75 -3.13 -6.12
N THR A 120 8.53 -3.42 -6.61
CA THR A 120 7.98 -2.78 -7.80
C THR A 120 7.78 -1.28 -7.60
N ALA A 121 7.16 -0.88 -6.49
CA ALA A 121 6.99 0.54 -6.15
C ALA A 121 8.35 1.27 -6.10
N PHE A 122 9.32 0.66 -5.41
CA PHE A 122 10.66 1.23 -5.28
C PHE A 122 11.35 1.40 -6.65
N LEU A 123 11.32 0.38 -7.49
CA LEU A 123 11.92 0.41 -8.82
C LEU A 123 11.29 1.49 -9.70
N LEU A 124 9.96 1.58 -9.71
CA LEU A 124 9.26 2.61 -10.48
C LEU A 124 9.58 4.01 -9.97
N LEU A 125 9.71 4.17 -8.66
CA LEU A 125 10.09 5.45 -8.07
C LEU A 125 11.51 5.85 -8.45
N VAL A 126 12.47 4.92 -8.45
CA VAL A 126 13.84 5.17 -8.95
C VAL A 126 13.81 5.60 -10.42
N VAL A 127 13.03 4.90 -11.25
CA VAL A 127 12.85 5.25 -12.68
C VAL A 127 12.30 6.67 -12.82
N VAL A 128 11.36 7.09 -11.99
CA VAL A 128 10.82 8.46 -12.02
C VAL A 128 11.84 9.49 -11.55
N LEU A 129 12.48 9.25 -10.40
CA LEU A 129 13.43 10.17 -9.79
C LEU A 129 14.65 10.44 -10.69
N VAL A 130 15.04 9.47 -11.51
CA VAL A 130 16.12 9.61 -12.49
C VAL A 130 15.57 10.05 -13.85
N GLY A 131 14.50 9.42 -14.32
CA GLY A 131 13.94 9.63 -15.65
C GLY A 131 13.35 11.03 -15.85
N VAL A 132 12.64 11.58 -14.86
CA VAL A 132 12.02 12.90 -14.98
C VAL A 132 13.06 14.02 -15.09
N PRO A 133 14.12 14.11 -14.26
CA PRO A 133 15.19 15.09 -14.46
C PRO A 133 15.88 14.97 -15.81
N LEU A 134 16.14 13.74 -16.28
CA LEU A 134 16.75 13.51 -17.58
C LEU A 134 15.83 13.96 -18.72
N LEU A 135 14.54 13.64 -18.63
CA LEU A 135 13.52 14.07 -19.59
C LEU A 135 13.44 15.60 -19.64
N LEU A 136 13.31 16.26 -18.50
CA LEU A 136 13.23 17.72 -18.41
C LEU A 136 14.49 18.40 -18.96
N ARG A 137 15.68 17.87 -18.64
CA ARG A 137 16.95 18.47 -19.05
C ARG A 137 17.29 18.22 -20.51
N PHE A 138 17.16 16.98 -20.99
CA PHE A 138 17.68 16.59 -22.31
C PHE A 138 16.63 16.64 -23.41
N ARG A 139 15.36 16.37 -23.11
CA ARG A 139 14.30 16.36 -24.13
C ARG A 139 13.64 17.72 -24.31
N PHE A 140 13.53 18.49 -23.23
CA PHE A 140 12.80 19.75 -23.19
C PHE A 140 13.68 20.98 -22.88
N ASP A 141 14.99 20.82 -22.66
CA ASP A 141 15.96 21.87 -22.28
C ASP A 141 15.44 22.82 -21.18
N VAL A 142 14.73 22.25 -20.19
CA VAL A 142 14.15 23.03 -19.09
C VAL A 142 15.27 23.47 -18.16
N ARG A 143 15.60 24.76 -18.23
CA ARG A 143 16.52 25.45 -17.30
C ARG A 143 15.79 26.28 -16.24
N SER A 144 14.48 26.07 -16.11
CA SER A 144 13.61 26.84 -15.21
C SER A 144 13.76 26.43 -13.74
N GLY A 145 13.03 27.12 -12.85
CA GLY A 145 12.89 26.76 -11.44
C GLY A 145 12.31 25.36 -11.18
N ALA A 146 11.72 24.70 -12.19
CA ALA A 146 11.16 23.36 -12.05
C ALA A 146 12.21 22.30 -11.69
N LEU A 147 13.39 22.34 -12.30
CA LEU A 147 14.47 21.37 -12.05
C LEU A 147 14.99 21.43 -10.60
N PRO A 148 15.37 22.58 -10.03
CA PRO A 148 15.78 22.66 -8.62
C PRO A 148 14.63 22.32 -7.66
N THR A 149 13.37 22.64 -7.98
CA THR A 149 12.20 22.23 -7.19
C THR A 149 12.02 20.71 -7.20
N PHE A 150 12.19 20.04 -8.33
CA PHE A 150 12.16 18.58 -8.39
C PHE A 150 13.26 17.98 -7.50
N VAL A 151 14.49 18.46 -7.62
CA VAL A 151 15.63 18.00 -6.80
C VAL A 151 15.34 18.19 -5.30
N GLY A 152 14.78 19.34 -4.92
CA GLY A 152 14.36 19.59 -3.54
C GLY A 152 13.24 18.68 -3.03
N SER A 153 12.44 18.11 -3.94
CA SER A 153 11.35 17.19 -3.59
C SER A 153 11.85 15.76 -3.32
N VAL A 154 13.03 15.38 -3.81
CA VAL A 154 13.58 14.02 -3.67
C VAL A 154 13.69 13.57 -2.20
N PRO A 155 14.27 14.37 -1.27
CA PRO A 155 14.35 13.97 0.13
C PRO A 155 12.96 13.79 0.79
N ALA A 156 11.97 14.60 0.39
CA ALA A 156 10.60 14.46 0.87
C ALA A 156 9.99 13.13 0.41
N VAL A 157 10.17 12.77 -0.85
CA VAL A 157 9.70 11.49 -1.40
C VAL A 157 10.38 10.31 -0.71
N VAL A 158 11.70 10.39 -0.48
CA VAL A 158 12.45 9.36 0.25
C VAL A 158 11.90 9.21 1.67
N LEU A 159 11.64 10.31 2.38
CA LEU A 159 11.05 10.29 3.71
C LEU A 159 9.66 9.63 3.71
N LEU A 160 8.78 10.00 2.76
CA LEU A 160 7.46 9.38 2.61
C LEU A 160 7.57 7.88 2.35
N MET A 161 8.58 7.45 1.59
CA MET A 161 8.79 6.04 1.32
C MET A 161 9.30 5.27 2.54
N LEU A 162 10.16 5.88 3.34
CA LEU A 162 10.54 5.32 4.63
C LEU A 162 9.31 5.18 5.52
N LEU A 163 8.45 6.20 5.62
CA LEU A 163 7.21 6.12 6.40
C LEU A 163 6.28 5.00 5.92
N ALA A 164 6.10 4.85 4.61
CA ALA A 164 5.35 3.73 4.04
C ALA A 164 5.99 2.38 4.40
N ALA A 165 7.31 2.24 4.25
CA ALA A 165 8.03 1.03 4.57
C ALA A 165 7.97 0.69 6.07
N PHE A 166 8.02 1.69 6.96
CA PHE A 166 7.84 1.51 8.40
C PHE A 166 6.41 1.07 8.73
N GLY A 167 5.39 1.70 8.13
CA GLY A 167 4.00 1.25 8.26
C GLY A 167 3.80 -0.18 7.75
N LEU A 168 4.52 -0.58 6.71
CA LEU A 168 4.53 -1.95 6.19
C LEU A 168 5.45 -2.91 6.99
N GLY A 169 6.30 -2.41 7.88
CA GLY A 169 7.21 -3.23 8.67
C GLY A 169 6.61 -3.68 10.01
N TRP A 170 5.78 -2.83 10.61
CA TRP A 170 5.38 -2.93 12.02
C TRP A 170 3.87 -3.12 12.14
N GLY A 171 3.42 -4.37 12.30
CA GLY A 171 2.10 -4.64 12.89
C GLY A 171 0.90 -4.73 11.95
N TRP A 172 1.08 -5.15 10.70
CA TRP A 172 -0.05 -5.56 9.87
C TRP A 172 0.09 -7.04 9.48
N GLY A 173 -1.04 -7.70 9.40
CA GLY A 173 -1.15 -9.14 9.21
C GLY A 173 -2.57 -9.56 9.54
N TYR A 174 -2.88 -10.80 9.23
CA TYR A 174 -4.21 -11.36 9.43
C TYR A 174 -4.06 -12.70 10.13
N VAL A 175 -4.97 -12.98 11.04
CA VAL A 175 -5.03 -14.26 11.74
C VAL A 175 -6.39 -14.87 11.42
N VAL A 176 -6.36 -16.11 10.97
CA VAL A 176 -7.55 -16.96 10.92
C VAL A 176 -7.62 -17.67 12.25
N SER A 177 -8.64 -17.40 13.04
CA SER A 177 -8.87 -18.12 14.30
C SER A 177 -9.99 -19.13 14.09
N ALA A 178 -9.81 -20.31 14.69
CA ALA A 178 -10.78 -21.38 14.73
C ALA A 178 -11.00 -21.75 16.20
N GLN A 179 -12.15 -21.35 16.75
CA GLN A 179 -12.49 -21.60 18.14
C GLN A 179 -13.49 -22.75 18.24
N GLU A 180 -13.18 -23.76 19.04
CA GLU A 180 -14.07 -24.90 19.25
C GLU A 180 -15.40 -24.43 19.86
N VAL A 181 -16.51 -24.85 19.27
CA VAL A 181 -17.88 -24.56 19.72
C VAL A 181 -18.60 -25.86 20.07
N PRO A 182 -19.45 -25.87 21.11
CA PRO A 182 -20.16 -27.07 21.50
C PRO A 182 -21.11 -27.53 20.38
N ALA A 183 -21.22 -28.84 20.14
CA ALA A 183 -22.10 -29.37 19.09
C ALA A 183 -23.56 -28.90 19.22
N SER A 184 -24.03 -28.64 20.45
CA SER A 184 -25.36 -28.11 20.74
C SER A 184 -25.61 -26.68 20.24
N SER A 185 -24.57 -25.90 19.91
CA SER A 185 -24.73 -24.57 19.30
C SER A 185 -24.76 -24.61 17.77
N VAL A 186 -24.69 -25.80 17.17
CA VAL A 186 -24.57 -26.01 15.70
C VAL A 186 -25.90 -26.47 15.07
N ASP A 187 -26.94 -26.74 15.87
CA ASP A 187 -28.18 -27.41 15.44
C ASP A 187 -28.93 -26.74 14.26
N ASP A 188 -28.72 -25.44 14.02
CA ASP A 188 -29.28 -24.68 12.89
C ASP A 188 -28.24 -24.03 11.95
N ALA A 189 -26.94 -24.24 12.19
CA ALA A 189 -25.86 -23.61 11.44
C ALA A 189 -25.48 -24.41 10.19
N ALA A 190 -25.20 -23.71 9.08
CA ALA A 190 -24.58 -24.35 7.91
C ALA A 190 -23.14 -24.75 8.28
N VAL A 191 -22.86 -26.06 8.31
CA VAL A 191 -21.53 -26.59 8.62
C VAL A 191 -20.72 -26.72 7.32
N GLY A 192 -19.67 -25.92 7.23
CA GLY A 192 -18.69 -26.00 6.16
C GLY A 192 -17.58 -27.02 6.43
N THR A 193 -16.68 -27.15 5.47
CA THR A 193 -15.45 -27.92 5.61
C THR A 193 -14.30 -27.23 4.88
N LEU A 194 -13.09 -27.40 5.39
CA LEU A 194 -11.86 -26.94 4.73
C LEU A 194 -11.20 -28.08 3.92
N SER A 195 -11.88 -29.21 3.72
CA SER A 195 -11.33 -30.39 3.03
C SER A 195 -10.93 -30.12 1.58
N ASP A 196 -11.55 -29.13 0.94
CA ASP A 196 -11.22 -28.70 -0.42
C ASP A 196 -9.96 -27.81 -0.47
N ALA A 197 -9.41 -27.44 0.70
CA ALA A 197 -8.14 -26.74 0.88
C ALA A 197 -7.21 -27.44 1.91
N PRO A 198 -6.72 -28.67 1.62
CA PRO A 198 -5.93 -29.46 2.57
C PRO A 198 -4.71 -28.76 3.18
N PRO A 199 -3.93 -27.95 2.43
CA PRO A 199 -2.80 -27.22 3.02
C PRO A 199 -3.22 -26.22 4.09
N VAL A 200 -4.41 -25.63 3.95
CA VAL A 200 -4.96 -24.64 4.90
C VAL A 200 -5.47 -25.36 6.13
N GLU A 201 -6.27 -26.41 5.95
CA GLU A 201 -6.78 -27.24 7.05
C GLU A 201 -5.63 -27.81 7.89
N SER A 202 -4.63 -28.41 7.24
CA SER A 202 -3.48 -29.01 7.93
C SER A 202 -2.63 -27.99 8.70
N ALA A 203 -2.55 -26.75 8.21
CA ALA A 203 -1.79 -25.70 8.86
C ALA A 203 -2.58 -25.11 10.04
N LEU A 204 -3.87 -24.82 9.83
CA LEU A 204 -4.75 -24.25 10.85
C LEU A 204 -4.86 -25.18 12.06
N PHE A 205 -5.15 -26.46 11.85
CA PHE A 205 -5.30 -27.45 12.92
C PHE A 205 -3.98 -28.13 13.33
N SER A 206 -2.84 -27.58 12.92
CA SER A 206 -1.55 -28.09 13.40
C SER A 206 -1.38 -27.81 14.89
N SER A 207 -0.77 -28.76 15.62
CA SER A 207 -0.60 -28.64 17.07
C SER A 207 0.22 -27.41 17.50
N GLY A 208 1.03 -26.83 16.60
CA GLY A 208 1.80 -25.62 16.88
C GLY A 208 0.98 -24.33 16.84
N ASN A 209 -0.21 -24.37 16.23
CA ASN A 209 -1.12 -23.24 16.10
C ASN A 209 -2.31 -23.33 17.04
N CYS A 210 -2.47 -24.45 17.76
CA CYS A 210 -3.62 -24.68 18.62
C CYS A 210 -3.24 -24.66 20.11
N GLU A 211 -4.05 -23.97 20.89
CA GLU A 211 -4.03 -23.98 22.35
C GLU A 211 -5.35 -24.58 22.86
N THR A 212 -5.30 -25.27 24.00
CA THR A 212 -6.51 -25.79 24.66
C THR A 212 -6.68 -25.03 25.96
N ASP A 213 -7.86 -24.45 26.16
CA ASP A 213 -8.17 -23.71 27.37
C ASP A 213 -8.41 -24.63 28.57
N ALA A 214 -8.69 -24.01 29.73
CA ALA A 214 -8.93 -24.74 30.98
C ALA A 214 -10.21 -25.59 30.96
N ASP A 215 -11.16 -25.26 30.09
CA ASP A 215 -12.44 -25.96 29.92
C ASP A 215 -12.35 -27.09 28.88
N GLY A 216 -11.19 -27.22 28.22
CA GLY A 216 -10.92 -28.27 27.24
C GLY A 216 -11.27 -27.88 25.79
N TYR A 217 -11.67 -26.63 25.54
CA TYR A 217 -11.95 -26.12 24.20
C TYR A 217 -10.65 -25.71 23.50
N GLN A 218 -10.53 -26.12 22.24
CA GLN A 218 -9.37 -25.79 21.43
C GLN A 218 -9.57 -24.49 20.65
N THR A 219 -8.57 -23.61 20.65
CA THR A 219 -8.49 -22.44 19.77
C THR A 219 -7.25 -22.58 18.91
N CYS A 220 -7.40 -22.46 17.59
CA CYS A 220 -6.30 -22.54 16.64
C CYS A 220 -6.14 -21.25 15.84
N ASP A 221 -4.92 -20.70 15.79
CA ASP A 221 -4.60 -19.43 15.14
C ASP A 221 -3.60 -19.62 14.01
N LEU A 222 -4.02 -19.31 12.78
CA LEU A 222 -3.16 -19.33 11.60
C LEU A 222 -2.81 -17.90 11.16
N PRO A 223 -1.56 -17.43 11.36
CA PRO A 223 -1.11 -16.17 10.79
C PRO A 223 -1.00 -16.30 9.25
N LEU A 224 -1.72 -15.45 8.52
CA LEU A 224 -1.72 -15.45 7.06
C LEU A 224 -0.50 -14.74 6.46
N ARG A 225 0.11 -13.80 7.19
CA ARG A 225 1.28 -13.07 6.70
C ARG A 225 2.48 -14.02 6.63
N GLY A 226 3.01 -14.21 5.43
CA GLY A 226 4.14 -15.13 5.19
C GLY A 226 3.73 -16.59 5.07
N PHE A 227 2.43 -16.88 5.14
CA PHE A 227 1.92 -18.22 4.85
C PHE A 227 1.97 -18.49 3.35
N GLU A 228 2.65 -19.56 2.94
CA GLU A 228 2.87 -19.90 1.53
C GLU A 228 1.56 -20.06 0.74
N HIS A 229 0.50 -20.50 1.42
CA HIS A 229 -0.82 -20.74 0.85
C HIS A 229 -1.87 -19.69 1.24
N GLU A 230 -1.45 -18.46 1.58
CA GLU A 230 -2.37 -17.37 1.95
C GLU A 230 -3.53 -17.18 0.95
N ARG A 231 -3.23 -17.19 -0.36
CA ARG A 231 -4.25 -17.05 -1.40
C ARG A 231 -5.25 -18.21 -1.45
N VAL A 232 -4.82 -19.41 -1.07
CA VAL A 232 -5.70 -20.59 -0.99
C VAL A 232 -6.56 -20.49 0.26
N ALA A 233 -5.98 -20.10 1.41
CA ALA A 233 -6.72 -19.88 2.65
C ALA A 233 -7.87 -18.88 2.46
N VAL A 234 -7.60 -17.78 1.78
CA VAL A 234 -8.60 -16.73 1.53
C VAL A 234 -9.74 -17.18 0.64
N ARG A 235 -9.45 -18.01 -0.37
CA ARG A 235 -10.49 -18.57 -1.23
C ARG A 235 -11.36 -19.54 -0.46
N ALA A 236 -10.75 -20.43 0.32
CA ALA A 236 -11.47 -21.37 1.18
C ALA A 236 -12.38 -20.63 2.20
N LEU A 237 -11.86 -19.58 2.84
CA LEU A 237 -12.67 -18.73 3.73
C LEU A 237 -13.81 -18.03 2.98
N SER A 238 -13.56 -17.51 1.77
CA SER A 238 -14.60 -16.84 0.99
C SER A 238 -15.71 -17.77 0.53
N GLU A 239 -15.41 -19.06 0.32
CA GLU A 239 -16.42 -20.09 0.03
C GLU A 239 -17.32 -20.38 1.24
N LEU A 240 -16.83 -20.07 2.45
CA LEU A 240 -17.55 -20.14 3.72
C LEU A 240 -18.20 -18.79 4.11
N ASP A 241 -18.18 -17.79 3.24
CA ASP A 241 -18.62 -16.41 3.52
C ASP A 241 -17.83 -15.70 4.64
N VAL A 242 -16.61 -16.18 4.91
CA VAL A 242 -15.66 -15.57 5.86
C VAL A 242 -14.64 -14.72 5.11
N ARG A 243 -14.39 -13.52 5.62
CA ARG A 243 -13.50 -12.54 5.01
C ARG A 243 -12.69 -11.80 6.07
N CYS A 244 -11.39 -11.65 5.81
CA CYS A 244 -10.56 -10.77 6.60
C CYS A 244 -10.93 -9.30 6.31
N PRO A 245 -11.31 -8.49 7.32
CA PRO A 245 -11.66 -7.08 7.09
C PRO A 245 -10.41 -6.24 6.78
N TYR A 246 -10.59 -5.05 6.21
CA TYR A 246 -9.46 -4.12 6.07
C TYR A 246 -9.01 -3.63 7.45
N GLN A 247 -7.69 -3.53 7.68
CA GLN A 247 -7.15 -3.14 8.99
C GLN A 247 -7.66 -1.76 9.43
N GLY A 248 -7.97 -1.62 10.73
CA GLY A 248 -8.50 -0.37 11.30
C GLY A 248 -9.96 -0.10 10.96
N THR A 249 -10.69 -1.08 10.45
CA THR A 249 -12.16 -1.02 10.29
C THR A 249 -12.82 -2.06 11.19
N SER A 250 -13.85 -1.66 11.93
CA SER A 250 -14.69 -2.55 12.74
C SER A 250 -15.69 -3.33 11.90
N GLY A 251 -15.32 -3.69 10.66
CA GLY A 251 -16.18 -4.43 9.74
C GLY A 251 -16.25 -5.88 10.17
N ASP A 252 -17.46 -6.42 10.29
CA ASP A 252 -17.66 -7.83 10.56
C ASP A 252 -17.14 -8.65 9.36
N GLY A 253 -16.12 -9.45 9.62
CA GLY A 253 -15.52 -10.35 8.65
C GLY A 253 -16.38 -11.58 8.36
N GLY A 254 -17.48 -11.74 9.11
CA GLY A 254 -18.26 -12.96 9.10
C GLY A 254 -17.55 -14.09 9.84
N SER A 255 -18.34 -15.06 10.30
CA SER A 255 -17.86 -16.30 10.86
C SER A 255 -18.60 -17.48 10.24
N ALA A 256 -17.95 -18.63 10.21
CA ALA A 256 -18.55 -19.87 9.73
C ALA A 256 -18.16 -21.04 10.61
N VAL A 257 -19.09 -21.97 10.82
CA VAL A 257 -18.81 -23.20 11.56
C VAL A 257 -18.24 -24.24 10.60
N VAL A 258 -17.06 -24.76 10.89
CA VAL A 258 -16.42 -25.86 10.16
C VAL A 258 -16.30 -27.10 11.03
N ARG A 259 -16.30 -28.27 10.41
CA ARG A 259 -16.08 -29.54 11.10
C ARG A 259 -14.66 -30.08 10.83
N HIS A 260 -13.97 -30.50 11.88
CA HIS A 260 -12.65 -31.16 11.83
C HIS A 260 -12.55 -32.21 12.95
N ASP A 261 -12.10 -33.44 12.62
CA ASP A 261 -11.92 -34.57 13.57
C ASP A 261 -13.06 -34.75 14.60
N GLU A 262 -14.30 -34.75 14.10
CA GLU A 262 -15.56 -34.86 14.87
C GLU A 262 -15.92 -33.68 15.78
N ARG A 263 -15.14 -32.59 15.74
CA ARG A 263 -15.41 -31.34 16.47
C ARG A 263 -15.88 -30.23 15.53
N TYR A 264 -16.46 -29.20 16.12
CA TYR A 264 -16.94 -28.01 15.40
C TYR A 264 -16.16 -26.79 15.84
N PHE A 265 -15.77 -25.97 14.88
CA PHE A 265 -14.98 -24.76 15.10
C PHE A 265 -15.66 -23.58 14.43
N GLU A 266 -15.87 -22.49 15.15
CA GLU A 266 -16.20 -21.20 14.57
C GLU A 266 -14.92 -20.58 14.01
N VAL A 267 -14.88 -20.41 12.69
CA VAL A 267 -13.77 -19.84 11.95
C VAL A 267 -14.08 -18.39 11.62
N GLN A 268 -13.14 -17.52 11.93
CA GLN A 268 -13.20 -16.10 11.62
C GLN A 268 -11.82 -15.61 11.17
N CYS A 269 -11.78 -14.44 10.53
CA CYS A 269 -10.51 -13.80 10.19
C CYS A 269 -10.47 -12.36 10.70
N SER A 270 -9.43 -12.02 11.44
CA SER A 270 -9.22 -10.68 12.01
C SER A 270 -7.84 -10.11 11.66
N PRO A 271 -7.67 -8.78 11.69
CA PRO A 271 -6.35 -8.16 11.68
C PRO A 271 -5.56 -8.62 12.91
N HIS A 272 -4.25 -8.84 12.73
CA HIS A 272 -3.37 -9.21 13.83
C HIS A 272 -3.20 -8.04 14.83
N GLY A 273 -3.53 -8.26 16.09
CA GLY A 273 -3.35 -7.29 17.18
C GLY A 273 -4.60 -6.51 17.61
N ASP A 274 -5.80 -6.96 17.19
CA ASP A 274 -7.09 -6.55 17.78
C ASP A 274 -7.45 -7.43 18.99
#